data_AF-A0A2R8CLG6-F1
#
_entry.id   AF-A0A2R8CLG6-F1
#
_cell.length_a   1.000
_cell.length_b   1.000
_cell.length_c   1.000
_cell.angle_alpha   90.00
_cell.angle_beta   90.00
_cell.angle_gamma   90.00
#
_symmetry.space_group_name_H-M   'P 1'
#
loop_
_entity.id
_entity.type
_entity.pdbx_description
1 polymer ?
#
loop_
_entity_poly.entity_id
_entity_poly.type
_entity_poly.pdbx_seq_one_letter_code
_entity_poly.pdbx_strand_id
1 'polypeptide(L)'
;MSARPLNEQQARECKTEQRSYLWGFLLALVLTLIPFALVAFTEIERLTLWITIGVCALAQVVVHLRFFMHITLARNKREDLLLILFTVLILVILCGGTLWILFDLYQRMLPGMMP
;
A
#
# COMPACT_ATOMS: atom_id res chain seq x y z
N MET A 1 -28.37 -7.48 -39.87
CA MET A 1 -28.37 -6.27 -39.02
C MET A 1 -28.63 -6.73 -37.58
N SER A 2 -27.57 -7.14 -36.88
CA SER A 2 -27.62 -7.80 -35.57
C SER A 2 -27.47 -6.75 -34.48
N ALA A 3 -28.58 -6.37 -33.84
CA ALA A 3 -28.57 -5.56 -32.62
C ALA A 3 -28.04 -6.43 -31.47
N ARG A 4 -26.71 -6.44 -31.33
CA ARG A 4 -25.95 -7.26 -30.37
C ARG A 4 -26.25 -6.86 -28.91
N PRO A 5 -26.26 -7.81 -27.96
CA PRO A 5 -26.43 -7.60 -26.52
C PRO A 5 -25.18 -7.00 -25.83
N LEU A 6 -24.46 -6.10 -26.53
CA LEU A 6 -23.22 -5.49 -26.04
C LEU A 6 -23.46 -4.60 -24.81
N ASN A 7 -24.58 -3.89 -24.78
CA ASN A 7 -24.81 -2.88 -23.74
C ASN A 7 -25.08 -3.49 -22.35
N GLU A 8 -25.79 -4.63 -22.28
CA GLU A 8 -26.10 -5.28 -21.00
C GLU A 8 -24.91 -6.07 -20.43
N GLN A 9 -24.08 -6.66 -21.29
CA GLN A 9 -22.86 -7.34 -20.85
C GLN A 9 -21.78 -6.34 -20.43
N GLN A 10 -21.55 -5.27 -21.21
CA GLN A 10 -20.63 -4.19 -20.85
C GLN A 10 -21.07 -3.45 -19.56
N ALA A 11 -22.37 -3.26 -19.36
CA ALA A 11 -22.88 -2.63 -18.13
C ALA A 11 -22.69 -3.51 -16.87
N ARG A 12 -22.74 -4.84 -17.00
CA ARG A 12 -22.47 -5.76 -15.88
C ARG A 12 -20.98 -5.83 -15.55
N GLU A 13 -20.11 -5.83 -16.55
CA GLU A 13 -18.65 -5.78 -16.34
C GLU A 13 -18.23 -4.47 -15.65
N CYS A 14 -18.73 -3.32 -16.11
CA CYS A 14 -18.42 -2.01 -15.51
C CYS A 14 -18.84 -1.92 -14.02
N LYS A 15 -20.02 -2.44 -13.65
CA LYS A 15 -20.48 -2.47 -12.26
C LYS A 15 -19.63 -3.36 -11.35
N THR A 16 -19.05 -4.42 -11.90
CA THR A 16 -18.25 -5.39 -11.13
C THR A 16 -16.88 -4.81 -10.81
N GLU A 17 -16.26 -4.13 -11.77
CA GLU A 17 -15.00 -3.41 -11.60
C GLU A 17 -15.12 -2.29 -10.56
N GLN A 18 -16.16 -1.45 -10.66
CA GLN A 18 -16.39 -0.35 -9.71
C GLN A 18 -16.59 -0.84 -8.27
N ARG A 19 -17.27 -1.98 -8.08
CA ARG A 19 -17.46 -2.58 -6.75
C ARG A 19 -16.16 -3.07 -6.13
N SER A 20 -15.25 -3.61 -6.93
CA SER A 20 -13.92 -4.06 -6.45
C SER A 20 -13.09 -2.88 -5.94
N TYR A 21 -13.08 -1.77 -6.69
CA TYR A 21 -12.41 -0.53 -6.28
C TYR A 21 -13.02 0.09 -5.02
N LEU A 22 -14.36 0.15 -4.94
CA LEU A 22 -15.03 0.68 -3.74
C LEU A 22 -14.72 -0.17 -2.51
N TRP A 23 -14.67 -1.49 -2.65
CA TRP A 23 -14.37 -2.38 -1.53
C TRP A 23 -12.93 -2.23 -1.05
N GLY A 24 -11.98 -2.04 -1.97
CA GLY A 24 -10.60 -1.72 -1.65
C GLY A 24 -10.42 -0.41 -0.93
N PHE A 25 -11.13 0.62 -1.40
CA PHE A 25 -11.14 1.92 -0.77
C PHE A 25 -11.71 1.85 0.66
N LEU A 26 -12.80 1.11 0.85
CA LEU A 26 -13.40 0.89 2.17
C LEU A 26 -12.45 0.13 3.11
N LEU A 27 -11.79 -0.93 2.62
CA LEU A 27 -10.83 -1.69 3.42
C LEU A 27 -9.65 -0.81 3.86
N ALA A 28 -9.10 -0.01 2.94
CA ALA A 28 -8.01 0.92 3.22
C ALA A 28 -8.42 2.01 4.23
N LEU A 29 -9.65 2.51 4.12
CA LEU A 29 -10.21 3.51 5.03
C LEU A 29 -10.39 2.96 6.45
N VAL A 30 -10.90 1.74 6.59
CA VAL A 30 -11.06 1.08 7.89
C VAL A 30 -9.68 0.82 8.52
N LEU A 31 -8.72 0.36 7.72
CA LEU A 31 -7.37 0.05 8.20
C LEU A 31 -6.59 1.30 8.64
N THR A 32 -6.90 2.50 8.14
CA THR A 32 -6.37 3.78 8.64
C THR A 32 -7.14 4.31 9.84
N LEU A 33 -8.45 4.11 9.90
CA LEU A 33 -9.28 4.52 11.05
C LEU A 33 -8.87 3.79 12.33
N ILE A 34 -8.52 2.51 12.25
CA ILE A 34 -8.10 1.71 13.42
C ILE A 34 -6.87 2.33 14.14
N PRO A 35 -5.70 2.53 13.50
CA PRO A 35 -4.55 3.11 14.16
C PRO A 35 -4.80 4.56 14.59
N PHE A 36 -5.55 5.35 13.82
CA PHE A 36 -5.91 6.72 14.24
C PHE A 36 -6.78 6.75 15.50
N ALA A 37 -7.79 5.89 15.57
CA ALA A 37 -8.64 5.78 16.75
C ALA A 37 -7.83 5.26 17.95
N LEU A 38 -6.93 4.30 17.73
CA LEU A 38 -6.05 3.78 18.78
C LEU A 38 -5.14 4.89 19.34
N VAL A 39 -4.51 5.69 18.48
CA VAL A 39 -3.68 6.83 18.92
C VAL A 39 -4.49 7.93 19.59
N ALA A 40 -5.71 8.20 19.14
CA ALA A 40 -6.53 9.32 19.63
C ALA A 40 -7.25 9.02 20.95
N PHE A 41 -7.69 7.77 21.18
CA PHE A 41 -8.55 7.43 22.32
C PHE A 41 -7.86 6.59 23.40
N THR A 42 -6.64 6.09 23.17
CA THR A 42 -5.96 5.23 24.15
C THR A 42 -4.58 5.75 24.54
N GLU A 43 -4.38 5.96 25.84
CA GLU A 43 -3.08 6.24 26.46
C GLU A 43 -2.33 4.91 26.70
N ILE A 44 -1.91 4.26 25.62
CA ILE A 44 -1.14 3.01 25.71
C ILE A 44 0.35 3.34 25.85
N GLU A 45 1.08 2.45 26.53
CA GLU A 45 2.54 2.46 26.57
C GLU A 45 3.13 2.68 25.17
N ARG A 46 4.12 3.59 25.07
CA ARG A 46 4.68 4.06 23.80
C ARG A 46 5.09 2.88 22.92
N LEU A 47 5.77 1.88 23.46
CA LEU A 47 6.27 0.73 22.71
C LEU A 47 5.16 0.02 21.95
N THR A 48 4.03 -0.25 22.61
CA THR A 48 2.86 -0.92 22.02
C THR A 48 2.26 -0.07 20.90
N LEU A 49 2.20 1.26 21.10
CA LEU A 49 1.69 2.20 20.10
C LEU A 49 2.57 2.20 18.84
N TRP A 50 3.90 2.25 18.98
CA TRP A 50 4.84 2.16 17.84
C TRP A 50 4.67 0.85 17.05
N ILE A 51 4.53 -0.28 17.74
CA ILE A 51 4.34 -1.59 17.11
C ILE A 51 3.00 -1.63 16.35
N THR A 52 1.91 -1.21 16.97
CA THR A 52 0.58 -1.23 16.33
C THR A 52 0.52 -0.33 15.10
N ILE A 53 1.09 0.87 15.16
CA ILE A 53 1.19 1.76 13.99
C ILE A 53 2.03 1.10 12.90
N GLY A 54 3.19 0.53 13.24
CA GLY A 54 4.06 -0.14 12.28
C GLY A 54 3.37 -1.29 11.54
N VAL A 55 2.63 -2.13 12.27
CA VAL A 55 1.84 -3.22 11.68
C VAL A 55 0.72 -2.68 10.78
N CYS A 56 -0.01 -1.66 11.23
CA CYS A 56 -1.05 -1.04 10.41
C CYS A 56 -0.47 -0.40 9.13
N ALA A 57 0.69 0.26 9.24
CA ALA A 57 1.37 0.87 8.10
C ALA A 57 1.80 -0.20 7.07
N LEU A 58 2.37 -1.31 7.53
CA LEU A 58 2.74 -2.43 6.65
C LEU A 58 1.51 -3.03 5.95
N ALA A 59 0.44 -3.28 6.71
CA ALA A 59 -0.80 -3.79 6.16
C ALA A 59 -1.43 -2.79 5.16
N GLN A 60 -1.30 -1.48 5.40
CA GLN A 60 -1.79 -0.45 4.49
C GLN A 60 -1.02 -0.43 3.17
N VAL A 61 0.30 -0.59 3.20
CA VAL A 61 1.11 -0.75 1.99
C VAL A 61 0.61 -1.95 1.18
N VAL A 62 0.36 -3.10 1.81
CA VAL A 62 -0.16 -4.30 1.13
C VAL A 62 -1.53 -4.05 0.49
N VAL A 63 -2.46 -3.41 1.21
CA VAL A 63 -3.79 -3.07 0.67
C VAL A 63 -3.69 -2.12 -0.52
N HIS A 64 -2.83 -1.10 -0.44
CA HIS A 64 -2.63 -0.15 -1.54
C HIS A 64 -2.03 -0.83 -2.78
N LEU A 65 -1.03 -1.69 -2.60
CA LEU A 65 -0.46 -2.49 -3.68
C LEU A 65 -1.46 -3.49 -4.27
N ARG A 66 -2.42 -4.00 -3.49
CA ARG A 66 -3.45 -4.93 -3.98
C ARG A 66 -4.55 -4.22 -4.78
N PHE A 67 -5.13 -3.16 -4.21
CA PHE A 67 -6.33 -2.51 -4.73
C PHE A 67 -6.05 -1.36 -5.70
N PHE A 68 -5.02 -0.53 -5.42
CA PHE A 68 -4.69 0.60 -6.30
C PHE A 68 -3.84 0.17 -7.49
N MET A 69 -2.83 -0.66 -7.23
CA MET A 69 -1.97 -1.21 -8.29
C MET A 69 -2.58 -2.45 -8.96
N HIS A 70 -3.91 -2.59 -8.91
CA HIS A 70 -4.75 -3.56 -9.60
C HIS A 70 -4.01 -4.86 -9.97
N ILE A 71 -3.51 -5.61 -8.97
CA ILE A 71 -2.97 -6.94 -9.22
C ILE A 71 -4.17 -7.87 -9.37
N THR A 72 -4.74 -7.95 -10.58
CA THR A 72 -5.60 -9.07 -10.91
C THR A 72 -4.71 -10.31 -10.94
N LEU A 73 -4.85 -11.15 -9.91
CA LEU A 73 -4.23 -12.46 -9.80
C LEU A 73 -4.90 -13.44 -10.79
N ALA A 74 -5.16 -12.97 -12.01
CA ALA A 74 -5.69 -13.76 -13.09
C ALA A 74 -4.54 -14.56 -13.69
N ARG A 75 -4.78 -15.87 -13.86
CA ARG A 75 -3.82 -16.91 -14.26
C ARG A 75 -3.07 -16.64 -15.58
N ASN A 76 -3.43 -15.59 -16.32
CA ASN A 76 -2.88 -15.19 -17.62
C ASN A 76 -1.92 -13.97 -17.59
N LYS A 77 -1.62 -13.39 -16.43
CA LYS A 77 -0.80 -12.16 -16.28
C LYS A 77 0.41 -12.34 -15.36
N ARG A 78 1.16 -13.43 -15.54
CA ARG A 78 2.38 -13.70 -14.75
C ARG A 78 3.49 -12.70 -15.04
N GLU A 79 3.58 -12.22 -16.28
CA GLU A 79 4.56 -11.23 -16.72
C GLU A 79 4.32 -9.87 -16.07
N ASP A 80 3.06 -9.41 -16.01
CA ASP A 80 2.68 -8.18 -15.28
C ASP A 80 3.01 -8.29 -13.79
N LEU A 81 2.77 -9.45 -13.17
CA LEU A 81 3.13 -9.68 -11.77
C LEU A 81 4.64 -9.59 -11.53
N LEU A 82 5.45 -10.13 -12.46
CA LEU A 82 6.90 -10.08 -12.37
C LEU A 82 7.42 -8.64 -12.52
N LEU A 83 6.87 -7.86 -13.45
CA LEU A 83 7.19 -6.44 -13.63
C LEU A 83 6.90 -5.64 -12.35
N ILE A 84 5.73 -5.86 -11.76
CA ILE A 84 5.34 -5.21 -10.51
C ILE A 84 6.27 -5.60 -9.36
N LEU A 85 6.56 -6.89 -9.19
CA LEU A 85 7.47 -7.37 -8.15
C LEU A 85 8.86 -6.76 -8.31
N PHE A 86 9.35 -6.66 -9.55
CA PHE A 86 10.62 -6.04 -9.88
C PHE A 86 10.64 -4.55 -9.54
N THR A 87 9.59 -3.80 -9.88
CA THR A 87 9.47 -2.38 -9.51
C THR A 87 9.42 -2.18 -7.99
N VAL A 88 8.66 -3.01 -7.26
CA VAL A 88 8.61 -2.95 -5.79
C VAL A 88 9.96 -3.27 -5.17
N LEU A 89 10.68 -4.27 -5.70
CA LEU A 89 12.03 -4.60 -5.25
C LEU A 89 12.99 -3.41 -5.42
N ILE A 90 12.99 -2.79 -6.59
CA ILE A 90 13.81 -1.58 -6.85
C ILE A 90 13.42 -0.47 -5.87
N LEU A 91 12.13 -0.26 -5.63
CA LEU A 91 11.66 0.78 -4.70
C LEU A 91 12.13 0.53 -3.27
N VAL A 92 12.10 -0.72 -2.80
CA VAL A 92 12.59 -1.09 -1.46
C VAL A 92 14.10 -0.85 -1.34
N ILE A 93 14.87 -1.27 -2.34
CA ILE A 93 16.33 -1.04 -2.36
C ILE A 93 16.64 0.45 -2.42
N LEU A 94 15.92 1.23 -3.23
CA LEU A 94 16.15 2.66 -3.39
C LEU A 94 15.77 3.45 -2.14
N CYS A 95 14.57 3.23 -1.57
CA CYS A 95 14.16 3.89 -0.32
C CYS A 95 15.02 3.45 0.86
N GLY A 96 15.23 2.14 1.03
CA GLY A 96 16.06 1.61 2.11
C GLY A 96 17.51 2.08 2.01
N GLY A 97 18.08 2.04 0.81
CA GLY A 97 19.42 2.53 0.52
C GLY A 97 19.55 4.03 0.75
N THR A 98 18.56 4.82 0.33
CA THR A 98 18.56 6.29 0.53
C THR A 98 18.49 6.64 2.01
N LEU A 99 17.61 5.98 2.78
CA LEU A 99 17.54 6.17 4.23
C LEU A 99 18.83 5.77 4.93
N TRP A 100 19.43 4.64 4.52
CA TRP A 100 20.71 4.17 5.05
C TRP A 100 21.85 5.16 4.79
N ILE A 101 22.00 5.58 3.52
CA ILE A 101 23.03 6.53 3.11
C ILE A 101 22.84 7.87 3.82
N LEU A 102 21.60 8.37 3.92
CA LEU A 102 21.32 9.63 4.59
C LEU A 102 21.64 9.55 6.09
N PHE A 103 21.34 8.42 6.73
CA PHE A 103 21.66 8.22 8.14
C PHE A 103 23.18 8.12 8.39
N ASP A 104 23.90 7.38 7.55
CA ASP A 104 25.36 7.28 7.60
C ASP A 104 26.02 8.65 7.33
N LEU A 105 25.52 9.38 6.33
CA LEU A 105 25.97 10.74 6.03
C LEU A 105 25.68 11.70 7.18
N TYR A 106 24.48 11.63 7.78
CA TYR A 106 24.10 12.44 8.93
C TYR A 106 25.05 12.22 10.11
N GLN A 107 25.40 10.96 10.42
CA GLN A 107 26.36 10.65 11.48
C GLN A 107 27.78 11.14 11.16
N ARG A 108 28.21 11.10 9.89
CA ARG A 108 29.54 11.56 9.46
C ARG A 108 29.66 13.08 9.36
N MET A 109 28.59 13.75 8.95
CA MET A 109 28.51 15.22 8.79
C MET A 109 28.12 15.94 10.08
N LEU A 110 27.83 15.22 11.15
CA LEU A 110 27.85 15.72 12.53
C LEU A 110 29.23 15.43 13.15
N PRO A 111 30.30 16.19 12.80
CA PRO A 111 31.47 16.22 13.66
C PRO A 111 30.99 16.70 15.03
N GLY A 112 31.35 15.96 16.08
CA GLY A 112 30.76 16.04 17.42
C GLY A 112 30.68 17.45 18.03
N MET A 113 29.64 18.20 17.65
CA MET A 113 29.28 19.48 18.25
C MET A 113 27.92 19.40 18.94
N MET A 114 27.79 18.47 19.88
CA MET A 114 27.06 18.71 21.12
C MET A 114 27.87 18.10 22.28
N PRO A 115 28.18 18.86 23.35
CA PRO A 115 28.87 18.36 24.54
C PRO A 115 28.06 17.30 25.30
#